data_AF-A0A1Y3MP17-F1
#
_entry.id   AF-A0A1Y3MP17-F1
#
_cell.length_a   1.000
_cell.length_b   1.000
_cell.length_c   1.000
_cell.angle_alpha   90.00
_cell.angle_beta   90.00
_cell.angle_gamma   90.00
#
_symmetry.space_group_name_H-M   'P 1'
#
loop_
_entity.id
_entity.type
_entity.pdbx_description
1 polymer ?
#
loop_
_entity_poly.entity_id
_entity_poly.type
_entity_poly.pdbx_seq_one_letter_code
_entity_poly.pdbx_strand_id
1 'polypeptide(L)' 'KPFKCEYCNISFERKYDLNRHIRIHTNEKPFACEKCNKRFCRSDQLIYHRR' A
#
# COMPACT_ATOMS: atom_id res chain seq x y z
N LYS A 1 18.25 -5.06 -6.24
CA LYS A 1 17.00 -4.89 -5.47
C LYS A 1 16.71 -6.19 -4.70
N PRO A 2 17.14 -6.30 -3.43
CA PRO A 2 17.14 -7.58 -2.70
C PRO A 2 15.74 -8.06 -2.30
N PHE A 3 14.74 -7.18 -2.28
CA PHE A 3 13.39 -7.51 -1.85
C PHE A 3 12.50 -7.83 -3.05
N LYS A 4 12.36 -9.11 -3.40
CA LYS A 4 11.50 -9.58 -4.49
C LYS A 4 10.07 -9.80 -4.00
N CYS A 5 9.08 -9.42 -4.81
CA CYS A 5 7.68 -9.75 -4.57
C CYS A 5 7.43 -11.25 -4.78
N GLU A 6 6.58 -11.83 -3.94
CA GLU A 6 6.20 -13.25 -4.04
C GLU A 6 5.06 -13.48 -5.06
N TYR A 7 4.23 -12.46 -5.30
CA TYR A 7 3.09 -12.52 -6.24
C TYR A 7 3.47 -12.11 -7.67
N CYS A 8 4.62 -11.45 -7.87
CA CYS A 8 5.07 -10.99 -9.18
C CYS A 8 6.60 -10.86 -9.26
N ASN A 9 7.15 -10.67 -10.46
CA ASN A 9 8.61 -10.59 -10.66
C ASN A 9 9.21 -9.19 -10.38
N ILE A 10 8.49 -8.33 -9.66
CA ILE A 10 9.00 -6.98 -9.31
C ILE A 10 9.87 -7.07 -8.06
N SER A 11 11.04 -6.45 -8.13
CA SER A 11 11.94 -6.29 -7.00
C SER A 11 12.00 -4.83 -6.54
N PHE A 12 12.27 -4.64 -5.24
CA PHE A 12 12.37 -3.36 -4.54
C PHE A 12 13.74 -3.23 -3.85
N GLU A 13 14.21 -1.99 -3.73
CA GLU A 13 15.47 -1.70 -3.04
C GLU A 13 15.34 -1.80 -1.53
N ARG A 14 14.14 -1.46 -1.01
CA ARG A 14 13.86 -1.38 0.42
C ARG A 14 12.67 -2.25 0.79
N LYS A 15 12.69 -2.82 1.99
CA LYS A 15 11.61 -3.69 2.49
C LYS A 15 10.28 -2.96 2.62
N TYR A 16 10.28 -1.69 3.00
CA TYR A 16 9.03 -0.92 3.13
C TYR A 16 8.32 -0.74 1.78
N ASP A 17 9.09 -0.62 0.68
CA ASP A 17 8.52 -0.50 -0.67
C ASP A 17 7.87 -1.80 -1.11
N LEU A 18 8.51 -2.95 -0.82
CA LEU A 18 7.93 -4.26 -1.03
C LEU A 18 6.65 -4.44 -0.21
N ASN A 19 6.66 -4.14 1.09
CA ASN A 19 5.47 -4.27 1.95
C ASN A 19 4.32 -3.41 1.45
N ARG A 20 4.60 -2.17 1.03
CA ARG A 20 3.59 -1.30 0.42
C ARG A 20 3.06 -1.88 -0.88
N HIS A 21 3.93 -2.47 -1.70
CA HIS A 21 3.55 -3.12 -2.95
C HIS A 21 2.65 -4.35 -2.70
N ILE A 22 2.96 -5.21 -1.73
CA ILE A 22 2.17 -6.42 -1.44
C ILE A 22 0.69 -6.13 -1.19
N ARG A 23 0.36 -4.95 -0.64
CA ARG A 23 -1.03 -4.52 -0.42
C ARG A 23 -1.88 -4.46 -1.70
N ILE A 24 -1.27 -4.34 -2.88
CA ILE A 24 -2.01 -4.38 -4.15
C ILE A 24 -2.49 -5.81 -4.48
N HIS A 25 -1.78 -6.83 -4.00
CA HIS A 25 -2.13 -8.23 -4.23
C HIS A 25 -3.11 -8.72 -3.18
N THR A 26 -2.90 -8.34 -1.91
CA THR A 26 -3.78 -8.73 -0.80
C THR A 26 -5.06 -7.90 -0.71
N ASN A 27 -5.17 -6.82 -1.51
CA ASN A 27 -6.23 -5.82 -1.42
C ASN A 27 -6.37 -5.20 -0.02
N GLU A 28 -5.31 -5.25 0.79
CA GLU A 28 -5.32 -4.70 2.14
C GLU A 28 -5.40 -3.17 2.09
N LYS A 29 -6.43 -2.63 2.74
CA LYS A 29 -6.67 -1.19 2.85
C LYS A 29 -6.75 -0.80 4.32
N PRO A 30 -5.60 -0.66 5.01
CA PRO A 30 -5.56 -0.40 6.45
C PRO A 30 -5.98 1.03 6.80
N PHE A 31 -5.93 1.97 5.84
CA PHE A 31 -6.23 3.37 6.10
C PHE A 31 -7.68 3.69 5.76
N ALA A 32 -8.49 4.04 6.77
CA ALA A 32 -9.88 4.43 6.56
C ALA A 32 -10.08 5.94 6.76
N CYS A 33 -10.97 6.52 5.95
CA CYS A 33 -11.50 7.85 6.19
C CYS A 33 -12.68 7.74 7.16
N GLU A 34 -12.59 8.37 8.32
CA GLU A 34 -13.66 8.31 9.35
C GLU A 34 -14.94 9.02 8.91
N LYS A 35 -14.86 9.98 7.99
CA LYS A 35 -16.02 10.74 7.51
C LYS A 35 -16.87 9.97 6.51
N CYS A 36 -16.25 9.19 5.62
CA CYS A 36 -16.93 8.53 4.50
C CYS A 36 -16.69 7.01 4.44
N ASN A 37 -15.98 6.45 5.42
CA ASN A 37 -15.57 5.04 5.51
C ASN A 37 -14.79 4.49 4.31
N LYS A 38 -14.31 5.36 3.41
CA LYS A 38 -13.50 4.95 2.26
C LYS A 38 -12.14 4.46 2.73
N ARG A 39 -11.71 3.30 2.23
CA ARG A 39 -10.45 2.65 2.59
C ARG A 39 -9.39 2.83 1.51
N PHE A 40 -8.13 3.01 1.92
CA PHE A 40 -6.97 3.25 1.08
C PHE A 40 -5.84 2.29 1.45
N CYS A 41 -5.02 1.90 0.47
CA CYS A 41 -3.87 1.02 0.69
C CYS A 41 -2.64 1.79 1.21
N ARG A 42 -2.61 3.11 1.05
CA ARG A 42 -1.52 4.00 1.48
C ARG A 42 -2.03 5.20 2.29
N SER A 43 -1.19 5.67 3.21
CA SER A 43 -1.49 6.81 4.08
C SER A 43 -1.56 8.13 3.30
N ASP A 44 -0.66 8.34 2.33
CA ASP A 44 -0.64 9.55 1.50
C ASP A 44 -1.91 9.70 0.66
N GLN A 45 -2.50 8.59 0.19
CA GLN A 45 -3.79 8.61 -0.50
C GLN A 45 -4.92 9.06 0.43
N LEU A 46 -4.93 8.59 1.68
CA LEU A 46 -5.89 9.05 2.69
C LEU A 46 -5.69 10.53 3.02
N ILE A 47 -4.44 10.99 3.17
CA ILE A 47 -4.13 12.40 3.43
C ILE A 47 -4.60 13.27 2.28
N TYR A 48 -4.29 12.90 1.03
CA TYR A 48 -4.75 13.62 -0.16
C TYR A 48 -6.28 13.65 -0.25
N HIS A 49 -6.95 12.54 0.08
CA HIS A 49 -8.41 12.48 0.11
C HIS A 49 -9.04 13.39 1.19
N ARG A 50 -8.35 13.62 2.31
CA ARG A 50 -8.83 14.44 3.42
C ARG A 50 -8.58 15.94 3.24
N ARG A 51 -7.67 16.32 2.33
CA ARG A 51 -7.43 17.71 1.94
C ARG A 51 -8.57 18.20 1.05
#